data_AF-A0A0H2S086-F1
#
_entry.id   AF-A0A0H2S086-F1
#
_cell.length_a   1.000
_cell.length_b   1.000
_cell.length_c   1.000
_cell.angle_alpha   90.00
_cell.angle_beta   90.00
_cell.angle_gamma   90.00
#
_symmetry.space_group_name_H-M   'P 1'
#
loop_
_entity.id
_entity.type
_entity.pdbx_description
1 polymer ?
#
loop_
_entity_poly.entity_id
_entity_poly.type
_entity_poly.pdbx_seq_one_letter_code
_entity_poly.pdbx_strand_id
1 'polypeptide(L)'
;MSLPIDSAAFFASASAPPTVVGPGFFPSSSSCSGLGYYPATYRDSFPWLRSRIDGFGYSAFVPEGTFKVEEARLEALKEWSAANQKREEARLKTESELEEFILSRASSEAQFWKNSLVLLDVQRQIAEAQLAKAKDTTLDQLIARKALADAERAELEKDITAKALTRKANADADRAEEEVELVKCQHKKVEKEKVKLDWEIQVVQAEKARFESEKAKFDAERVKFEAEKAKFAVEAQLATAQAAAAAAANATANATAAAPPAPPPAEKKDLIAKLTQMEPCSGGYPWIDKPNEGGFRCEGGSHFKTYAEARAMAASGKK
;
A
#
# COMPACT_ATOMS: atom_id res chain seq x y z
N MET A 1 -13.51 -55.76 9.84
CA MET A 1 -14.83 -56.44 9.81
C MET A 1 -15.54 -56.01 8.55
N SER A 2 -16.12 -57.00 7.85
CA SER A 2 -17.08 -56.95 6.72
C SER A 2 -16.74 -56.20 5.42
N LEU A 3 -16.41 -57.01 4.40
CA LEU A 3 -16.62 -56.85 2.94
C LEU A 3 -18.12 -57.15 2.58
N PRO A 4 -18.57 -57.37 1.31
CA PRO A 4 -18.12 -56.98 -0.06
C PRO A 4 -19.30 -56.44 -0.94
N ILE A 5 -19.06 -56.10 -2.23
CA ILE A 5 -19.83 -56.60 -3.40
C ILE A 5 -19.17 -56.12 -4.70
N ASP A 6 -19.10 -57.08 -5.64
CA ASP A 6 -18.50 -57.11 -6.95
C ASP A 6 -19.18 -56.27 -8.05
N SER A 7 -18.43 -55.94 -9.10
CA SER A 7 -18.66 -56.42 -10.49
C SER A 7 -18.24 -55.41 -11.58
N ALA A 8 -17.14 -55.75 -12.25
CA ALA A 8 -16.96 -55.81 -13.71
C ALA A 8 -17.55 -54.71 -14.61
N ALA A 9 -16.69 -54.02 -15.36
CA ALA A 9 -16.78 -53.98 -16.82
C ALA A 9 -15.48 -53.45 -17.46
N PHE A 10 -14.94 -54.28 -18.34
CA PHE A 10 -13.96 -54.04 -19.40
C PHE A 10 -13.89 -52.62 -19.96
N PHE A 11 -12.68 -52.06 -20.08
CA PHE A 11 -12.38 -51.06 -21.11
C PHE A 11 -11.33 -51.59 -22.09
N ALA A 12 -11.79 -51.70 -23.34
CA ALA A 12 -11.06 -51.94 -24.59
C ALA A 12 -9.87 -50.97 -24.73
N SER A 13 -8.67 -51.42 -25.10
CA SER A 13 -8.20 -51.96 -26.38
C SER A 13 -8.05 -50.92 -27.51
N ALA A 14 -6.81 -50.87 -28.00
CA ALA A 14 -6.37 -50.65 -29.38
C ALA A 14 -6.58 -49.29 -30.03
N SER A 15 -5.51 -48.49 -29.99
CA SER A 15 -5.09 -47.66 -31.11
C SER A 15 -4.51 -48.51 -32.25
N ALA A 16 -4.77 -48.05 -33.47
CA ALA A 16 -4.24 -48.49 -34.77
C ALA A 16 -4.92 -49.69 -35.49
N PRO A 17 -5.12 -49.58 -36.82
CA PRO A 17 -6.00 -50.46 -37.62
C PRO A 17 -5.33 -51.78 -38.04
N PRO A 18 -6.10 -52.87 -38.25
CA PRO A 18 -5.58 -54.10 -38.81
C PRO A 18 -5.65 -54.09 -40.34
N THR A 19 -4.51 -54.40 -40.95
CA THR A 19 -4.44 -55.15 -42.21
C THR A 19 -4.80 -56.63 -41.94
N VAL A 20 -5.65 -57.24 -42.78
CA VAL A 20 -5.52 -58.60 -43.39
C VAL A 20 -6.88 -59.14 -43.90
N VAL A 21 -6.99 -59.24 -45.23
CA VAL A 21 -7.42 -60.36 -46.12
C VAL A 21 -8.67 -61.24 -45.81
N GLY A 22 -9.69 -61.13 -46.69
CA GLY A 22 -10.43 -62.23 -47.40
C GLY A 22 -11.74 -62.78 -46.78
N PRO A 23 -12.57 -63.60 -47.49
CA PRO A 23 -12.84 -63.74 -48.94
C PRO A 23 -14.36 -63.78 -49.34
N GLY A 24 -14.67 -63.43 -50.60
CA GLY A 24 -15.71 -64.02 -51.49
C GLY A 24 -17.21 -63.98 -51.14
N PHE A 25 -18.04 -63.35 -51.99
CA PHE A 25 -18.96 -64.00 -52.95
C PHE A 25 -19.79 -62.98 -53.77
N PHE A 26 -19.90 -63.23 -55.08
CA PHE A 26 -20.59 -62.51 -56.19
C PHE A 26 -22.14 -62.48 -56.06
N PRO A 27 -22.98 -61.78 -56.91
CA PRO A 27 -22.80 -61.54 -58.36
C PRO A 27 -23.37 -60.24 -59.01
N SER A 28 -23.01 -60.04 -60.28
CA SER A 28 -23.68 -59.20 -61.32
C SER A 28 -23.60 -57.68 -61.09
N SER A 29 -23.51 -56.80 -62.10
CA SER A 29 -23.89 -56.90 -63.51
C SER A 29 -23.03 -55.92 -64.33
N SER A 30 -22.56 -56.42 -65.47
CA SER A 30 -21.78 -55.68 -66.46
C SER A 30 -22.63 -54.62 -67.17
N SER A 31 -22.13 -53.39 -67.21
CA SER A 31 -22.47 -52.35 -68.20
C SER A 31 -21.16 -52.04 -68.95
N CYS A 32 -20.94 -52.43 -70.20
CA CYS A 32 -21.63 -52.08 -71.45
C CYS A 32 -21.75 -50.57 -71.70
N SER A 33 -20.65 -50.01 -72.21
CA SER A 33 -20.55 -49.01 -73.28
C SER A 33 -19.07 -49.02 -73.67
N GLY A 34 -18.63 -49.30 -74.89
CA GLY A 34 -19.28 -49.19 -76.18
C GLY A 34 -18.18 -48.81 -77.16
N LEU A 35 -17.35 -49.78 -77.55
CA LEU A 35 -16.55 -49.70 -78.78
C LEU A 35 -16.77 -51.01 -79.50
N GLY A 36 -17.67 -50.92 -80.48
CA GLY A 36 -18.12 -52.02 -81.28
C GLY A 36 -16.99 -52.62 -82.10
N TYR A 37 -16.83 -53.91 -81.96
CA TYR A 37 -16.45 -54.81 -83.04
C TYR A 37 -17.17 -56.12 -82.72
N TYR A 38 -18.42 -56.25 -83.17
CA TYR A 38 -19.08 -57.56 -83.12
C TYR A 38 -18.39 -58.50 -84.12
N PRO A 39 -18.22 -59.77 -83.74
CA PRO A 39 -17.45 -60.76 -84.46
C PRO A 39 -18.25 -61.31 -85.63
N ALA A 40 -17.60 -61.43 -86.79
CA ALA A 40 -18.09 -62.21 -87.91
C ALA A 40 -17.92 -63.72 -87.62
N THR A 41 -18.68 -64.25 -86.66
CA THR A 41 -18.83 -65.69 -86.43
C THR A 41 -20.30 -66.05 -86.20
N TYR A 42 -21.14 -65.74 -87.19
CA TYR A 42 -22.28 -66.59 -87.53
C TYR A 42 -22.16 -66.86 -89.03
N ARG A 43 -21.42 -67.92 -89.37
CA ARG A 43 -22.02 -69.24 -89.63
C ARG A 43 -22.79 -69.15 -90.94
N ASP A 44 -22.10 -69.61 -91.98
CA ASP A 44 -22.64 -70.42 -93.06
C ASP A 44 -23.73 -71.36 -92.53
N SER A 45 -24.93 -70.81 -92.31
CA SER A 45 -26.04 -71.54 -91.67
C SER A 45 -26.90 -72.25 -92.70
N PHE A 46 -26.51 -72.21 -93.97
CA PHE A 46 -27.14 -73.01 -95.03
C PHE A 46 -26.13 -73.46 -96.10
N PRO A 47 -25.15 -74.33 -95.79
CA PRO A 47 -24.34 -74.98 -96.83
C PRO A 47 -25.21 -75.78 -97.80
N TRP A 48 -26.39 -76.25 -97.35
CA TRP A 48 -27.37 -76.94 -98.19
C TRP A 48 -28.13 -76.04 -99.16
N LEU A 49 -28.10 -74.71 -99.00
CA LEU A 49 -28.64 -73.77 -100.00
C LEU A 49 -27.59 -73.38 -101.06
N ARG A 50 -26.29 -73.67 -100.86
CA ARG A 50 -25.22 -73.31 -101.80
C ARG A 50 -24.79 -74.42 -102.77
N SER A 51 -25.38 -75.61 -102.74
CA SER A 51 -24.94 -76.71 -103.64
C SER A 51 -26.05 -77.40 -104.46
N ARG A 52 -27.15 -76.71 -104.79
CA ARG A 52 -28.12 -77.21 -105.78
C ARG A 52 -28.23 -76.38 -107.07
N ILE A 53 -27.53 -75.26 -107.19
CA ILE A 53 -27.66 -74.37 -108.35
C ILE A 53 -26.52 -74.56 -109.36
N ASP A 54 -25.33 -75.03 -108.95
CA ASP A 54 -24.22 -75.28 -109.87
C ASP A 54 -24.27 -76.67 -110.58
N GLY A 55 -25.40 -77.38 -110.45
CA GLY A 55 -25.63 -78.68 -111.09
C GLY A 55 -26.58 -78.68 -112.29
N PHE A 56 -27.20 -77.55 -112.64
CA PHE A 56 -28.13 -77.47 -113.77
C PHE A 56 -27.44 -76.91 -115.02
N GLY A 57 -26.58 -77.74 -115.59
CA GLY A 57 -26.27 -77.63 -117.01
C GLY A 57 -27.54 -77.86 -117.83
N TYR A 58 -28.00 -76.80 -118.49
CA TYR A 58 -28.77 -76.78 -119.73
C TYR A 58 -29.39 -78.12 -120.16
N SER A 59 -30.69 -78.32 -119.89
CA SER A 59 -31.62 -78.92 -120.86
C SER A 59 -33.07 -78.68 -120.42
N ALA A 60 -33.94 -78.70 -121.42
CA ALA A 60 -35.23 -78.05 -121.49
C ALA A 60 -36.30 -78.57 -120.52
N PHE A 61 -37.32 -77.71 -120.35
CA PHE A 61 -38.64 -77.99 -119.75
C PHE A 61 -38.72 -77.81 -118.22
N VAL A 62 -38.73 -76.53 -117.82
CA VAL A 62 -39.27 -76.10 -116.53
C VAL A 62 -40.80 -76.16 -116.65
N PRO A 63 -41.51 -77.05 -115.93
CA PRO A 63 -42.96 -77.15 -116.03
C PRO A 63 -43.60 -75.82 -115.62
N GLU A 64 -44.58 -75.31 -116.37
CA GLU A 64 -45.27 -74.03 -116.11
C GLU A 64 -45.81 -73.89 -114.66
N GLY A 65 -46.02 -75.01 -113.95
CA GLY A 65 -46.39 -75.02 -112.53
C GLY A 65 -45.31 -74.52 -111.55
N THR A 66 -44.03 -74.51 -111.94
CA THR A 66 -42.90 -74.09 -111.07
C THR A 66 -42.74 -72.58 -111.00
N PHE A 67 -43.10 -71.83 -112.05
CA PHE A 67 -43.10 -70.36 -112.03
C PHE A 67 -44.11 -69.80 -111.04
N LYS A 68 -45.31 -70.39 -110.96
CA LYS A 68 -46.34 -70.01 -109.96
C LYS A 68 -45.88 -70.27 -108.53
N VAL A 69 -45.09 -71.32 -108.31
CA VAL A 69 -44.52 -71.64 -107.00
C VAL A 69 -43.44 -70.63 -106.61
N GLU A 70 -42.58 -70.23 -107.53
CA GLU A 70 -41.55 -69.22 -107.28
C GLU A 70 -42.14 -67.81 -107.11
N GLU A 71 -43.19 -67.45 -107.86
CA GLU A 71 -43.93 -66.19 -107.65
C GLU A 71 -44.58 -66.14 -106.27
N ALA A 72 -45.28 -67.21 -105.86
CA ALA A 72 -45.86 -67.31 -104.51
C ALA A 72 -44.79 -67.27 -103.41
N ARG A 73 -43.61 -67.84 -103.66
CA ARG A 73 -42.46 -67.78 -102.74
C ARG A 73 -41.89 -66.37 -102.63
N LEU A 74 -41.78 -65.64 -103.74
CA LEU A 74 -41.33 -64.25 -103.75
C LEU A 74 -42.33 -63.33 -103.05
N GLU A 75 -43.63 -63.54 -103.25
CA GLU A 75 -44.68 -62.81 -102.52
C GLU A 75 -44.61 -63.10 -101.02
N ALA A 76 -44.51 -64.37 -100.61
CA ALA A 76 -44.34 -64.74 -99.21
C ALA A 76 -43.07 -64.14 -98.59
N LEU A 77 -41.97 -64.04 -99.34
CA LEU A 77 -40.74 -63.38 -98.88
C LEU A 77 -40.90 -61.87 -98.73
N LYS A 78 -41.64 -61.20 -99.63
CA LYS A 78 -41.96 -59.77 -99.51
C LYS A 78 -42.88 -59.50 -98.31
N GLU A 79 -43.88 -60.34 -98.10
CA GLU A 79 -44.76 -60.23 -96.93
C GLU A 79 -43.99 -60.46 -95.63
N TRP A 80 -43.12 -61.48 -95.60
CA TRP A 80 -42.28 -61.77 -94.45
C TRP A 80 -41.29 -60.62 -94.16
N SER A 81 -40.64 -60.07 -95.18
CA SER A 81 -39.70 -58.94 -94.98
C SER A 81 -40.40 -57.68 -94.50
N ALA A 82 -41.58 -57.37 -95.05
CA ALA A 82 -42.40 -56.25 -94.59
C ALA A 82 -42.91 -56.45 -93.16
N ALA A 83 -43.33 -57.67 -92.80
CA ALA A 83 -43.73 -58.00 -91.43
C ALA A 83 -42.54 -57.91 -90.45
N ASN A 84 -41.35 -58.33 -90.87
CA ASN A 84 -40.14 -58.23 -90.05
C ASN A 84 -39.72 -56.76 -89.87
N GLN A 85 -39.79 -55.95 -90.93
CA GLN A 85 -39.51 -54.52 -90.85
C GLN A 85 -40.48 -53.81 -89.88
N LYS A 86 -41.78 -54.12 -89.93
CA LYS A 86 -42.76 -53.59 -88.96
C LYS A 86 -42.47 -54.01 -87.52
N ARG A 87 -41.99 -55.23 -87.30
CA ARG A 87 -41.57 -55.70 -85.95
C ARG A 87 -40.34 -54.95 -85.46
N GLU A 88 -39.37 -54.72 -86.33
CA GLU A 88 -38.17 -53.94 -85.99
C GLU A 88 -38.52 -52.48 -85.68
N GLU A 89 -39.37 -51.85 -86.48
CA GLU A 89 -39.87 -50.49 -86.22
C GLU A 89 -40.63 -50.41 -84.89
N ALA A 90 -41.48 -51.39 -84.58
CA ALA A 90 -42.17 -51.48 -83.30
C ALA A 90 -41.20 -51.68 -82.12
N ARG A 91 -40.17 -52.54 -82.30
CA ARG A 91 -39.14 -52.78 -81.29
C ARG A 91 -38.33 -51.50 -81.01
N LEU A 92 -37.85 -50.83 -82.06
CA LEU A 92 -37.10 -49.57 -81.93
C LEU A 92 -37.93 -48.50 -81.23
N LYS A 93 -39.24 -48.42 -81.53
CA LYS A 93 -40.13 -47.50 -80.81
C LYS A 93 -40.21 -47.83 -79.31
N THR A 94 -40.40 -49.10 -78.96
CA THR A 94 -40.43 -49.51 -77.53
C THR A 94 -39.08 -49.32 -76.83
N GLU A 95 -37.96 -49.50 -77.54
CA GLU A 95 -36.62 -49.22 -77.00
C GLU A 95 -36.44 -47.73 -76.74
N SER A 96 -36.86 -46.85 -77.66
CA SER A 96 -36.79 -45.40 -77.46
C SER A 96 -37.66 -44.92 -76.30
N GLU A 97 -38.87 -45.45 -76.14
CA GLU A 97 -39.76 -45.13 -75.01
C GLU A 97 -39.16 -45.61 -73.67
N LEU A 98 -38.49 -46.77 -73.66
CA LEU A 98 -37.79 -47.28 -72.49
C LEU A 98 -36.58 -46.41 -72.13
N GLU A 99 -35.78 -45.98 -73.11
CA GLU A 99 -34.65 -45.07 -72.91
C GLU A 99 -35.10 -43.74 -72.31
N GLU A 100 -36.16 -43.12 -72.86
CA GLU A 100 -36.74 -41.89 -72.32
C GLU A 100 -37.22 -42.08 -70.87
N PHE A 101 -37.86 -43.20 -70.56
CA PHE A 101 -38.29 -43.51 -69.21
C PHE A 101 -37.11 -43.68 -68.24
N ILE A 102 -36.04 -44.36 -68.64
CA ILE A 102 -34.83 -44.54 -67.83
C ILE A 102 -34.16 -43.19 -67.57
N LEU A 103 -34.02 -42.35 -68.59
CA LEU A 103 -33.42 -41.01 -68.46
C LEU A 103 -34.26 -40.10 -67.57
N SER A 104 -35.58 -40.12 -67.73
CA SER A 104 -36.51 -39.36 -66.89
C SER A 104 -36.38 -39.77 -65.42
N ARG A 105 -36.40 -41.09 -65.15
CA ARG A 105 -36.21 -41.64 -63.81
C ARG A 105 -34.87 -41.26 -63.21
N ALA A 106 -33.77 -41.42 -63.95
CA ALA A 106 -32.44 -41.03 -63.48
C ALA A 106 -32.36 -39.52 -63.16
N SER A 107 -33.01 -38.67 -63.96
CA SER A 107 -33.08 -37.23 -63.67
C SER A 107 -33.86 -36.94 -62.39
N SER A 108 -34.96 -37.64 -62.15
CA SER A 108 -35.79 -37.47 -60.94
C SER A 108 -35.06 -37.93 -59.68
N GLU A 109 -34.32 -39.04 -59.76
CA GLU A 109 -33.48 -39.53 -58.66
C GLU A 109 -32.34 -38.54 -58.39
N ALA A 110 -31.68 -38.01 -59.43
CA ALA A 110 -30.66 -36.99 -59.26
C ALA A 110 -31.20 -35.70 -58.62
N GLN A 111 -32.41 -35.27 -58.97
CA GLN A 111 -33.07 -34.13 -58.32
C GLN A 111 -33.42 -34.43 -56.86
N PHE A 112 -33.93 -35.63 -56.58
CA PHE A 112 -34.21 -36.06 -55.22
C PHE A 112 -32.96 -36.00 -54.33
N TRP A 113 -31.83 -36.53 -54.81
CA TRP A 113 -30.57 -36.49 -54.06
C TRP A 113 -30.03 -35.07 -53.88
N LYS A 114 -30.15 -34.20 -54.89
CA LYS A 114 -29.79 -32.78 -54.76
C LYS A 114 -30.62 -32.09 -53.68
N ASN A 115 -31.93 -32.28 -53.69
CA ASN A 115 -32.83 -31.69 -52.69
C ASN A 115 -32.55 -32.25 -51.28
N SER A 116 -32.29 -33.55 -51.18
CA SER A 116 -31.91 -34.19 -49.91
C SER A 116 -30.61 -33.61 -49.34
N LEU A 117 -29.61 -33.38 -50.19
CA LEU A 117 -28.34 -32.78 -49.77
C LEU A 117 -28.52 -31.34 -49.27
N VAL A 118 -29.34 -30.54 -49.96
CA VAL A 118 -29.69 -29.18 -49.51
C VAL A 118 -30.40 -29.21 -48.15
N LEU A 119 -31.32 -30.16 -47.93
CA LEU A 119 -31.99 -30.30 -46.64
C LEU A 119 -31.02 -30.65 -45.51
N LEU A 120 -30.06 -31.55 -45.76
CA LEU A 120 -29.01 -31.89 -44.79
C LEU A 120 -28.11 -30.70 -44.49
N ASP A 121 -27.74 -29.90 -45.49
CA ASP A 121 -26.96 -28.67 -45.28
C ASP A 121 -27.73 -27.64 -44.45
N VAL A 122 -29.04 -27.46 -44.69
CA VAL A 122 -29.88 -26.58 -43.87
C VAL A 122 -29.98 -27.09 -42.43
N GLN A 123 -30.18 -28.40 -42.23
CA GLN A 123 -30.19 -28.98 -40.88
C GLN A 123 -28.86 -28.77 -40.14
N ARG A 124 -27.74 -28.93 -40.86
CA ARG A 124 -26.41 -28.64 -40.32
C ARG A 124 -26.28 -27.17 -39.91
N GLN A 125 -26.68 -26.24 -40.75
CA GLN A 125 -26.63 -24.79 -40.44
C GLN A 125 -27.50 -24.44 -39.23
N ILE A 126 -28.69 -25.03 -39.10
CA ILE A 126 -29.55 -24.84 -37.93
C ILE A 126 -28.86 -25.35 -36.66
N ALA A 127 -28.24 -26.52 -36.70
CA ALA A 127 -27.51 -27.08 -35.56
C ALA A 127 -26.30 -26.21 -35.17
N GLU A 128 -25.53 -25.74 -36.15
CA GLU A 128 -24.38 -24.83 -35.92
C GLU A 128 -24.85 -23.49 -35.30
N ALA A 129 -25.95 -22.92 -35.77
CA ALA A 129 -26.52 -21.69 -35.22
C ALA A 129 -27.05 -21.87 -33.78
N GLN A 130 -27.71 -23.00 -33.48
CA GLN A 130 -28.16 -23.32 -32.13
C GLN A 130 -26.98 -23.49 -31.17
N LEU A 131 -25.89 -24.12 -31.62
CA LEU A 131 -24.68 -24.30 -30.83
C LEU A 131 -23.95 -22.97 -30.57
N ALA A 132 -23.88 -22.08 -31.57
CA ALA A 132 -23.34 -20.73 -31.39
C ALA A 132 -24.15 -19.93 -30.35
N LYS A 133 -25.48 -19.93 -30.48
CA LYS A 133 -26.37 -19.27 -29.52
C LYS A 133 -26.21 -19.83 -28.10
N ALA A 134 -26.07 -21.14 -27.94
CA ALA A 134 -25.82 -21.75 -26.64
C ALA A 134 -24.49 -21.26 -26.03
N LYS A 135 -23.41 -21.20 -26.83
CA LYS A 135 -22.11 -20.67 -26.37
C LYS A 135 -22.20 -19.21 -25.92
N ASP A 136 -22.86 -18.35 -26.68
CA ASP A 136 -23.02 -16.93 -26.32
C ASP A 136 -23.78 -16.78 -25.01
N THR A 137 -24.89 -17.52 -24.82
CA THR A 137 -25.63 -17.49 -23.55
C THR A 137 -24.80 -17.97 -22.36
N THR A 138 -23.94 -18.97 -22.54
CA THR A 138 -23.04 -19.43 -21.47
C THR A 138 -21.96 -18.40 -21.15
N LEU A 139 -21.43 -17.70 -22.16
CA LEU A 139 -20.44 -16.64 -21.96
C LEU A 139 -21.05 -15.46 -21.22
N ASP A 140 -22.25 -15.02 -21.60
CA ASP A 140 -22.97 -13.95 -20.93
C ASP A 140 -23.25 -14.29 -19.45
N GLN A 141 -23.64 -15.52 -19.16
CA GLN A 141 -23.83 -16.00 -17.79
C GLN A 141 -22.52 -15.97 -16.97
N LEU A 142 -21.39 -16.35 -17.59
CA LEU A 142 -20.08 -16.29 -16.93
C LEU A 142 -19.64 -14.85 -16.67
N ILE A 143 -19.86 -13.94 -17.62
CA ILE A 143 -19.58 -12.50 -17.45
C ILE A 143 -20.44 -11.92 -16.33
N ALA A 144 -21.75 -12.23 -16.30
CA ALA A 144 -22.64 -11.78 -15.25
C ALA A 144 -22.23 -12.31 -13.87
N ARG A 145 -21.87 -13.59 -13.77
CA ARG A 145 -21.36 -14.17 -12.51
C ARG A 145 -20.06 -13.53 -12.05
N LYS A 146 -19.14 -13.25 -12.99
CA LYS A 146 -17.89 -12.56 -12.68
C LYS A 146 -18.15 -11.15 -12.17
N ALA A 147 -19.03 -10.39 -12.82
CA ALA A 147 -19.40 -9.05 -12.39
C ALA A 147 -20.03 -9.03 -10.98
N LEU A 148 -20.88 -10.02 -10.66
CA LEU A 148 -21.43 -10.17 -9.31
C LEU A 148 -20.34 -10.49 -8.28
N ALA A 149 -19.43 -11.42 -8.58
CA ALA A 149 -18.33 -11.75 -7.68
C ALA A 149 -17.37 -10.57 -7.45
N ASP A 150 -17.11 -9.77 -8.49
CA ASP A 150 -16.29 -8.56 -8.38
C ASP A 150 -17.01 -7.46 -7.56
N ALA A 151 -18.34 -7.33 -7.68
CA ALA A 151 -19.14 -6.44 -6.84
C ALA A 151 -19.14 -6.87 -5.36
N GLU A 152 -19.30 -8.17 -5.07
CA GLU A 152 -19.22 -8.71 -3.71
C GLU A 152 -17.83 -8.46 -3.09
N ARG A 153 -16.75 -8.64 -3.86
CA ARG A 153 -15.39 -8.30 -3.41
C ARG A 153 -15.23 -6.83 -3.07
N ALA A 154 -15.76 -5.94 -3.90
CA ALA A 154 -15.70 -4.50 -3.65
C ALA A 154 -16.45 -4.10 -2.37
N GLU A 155 -17.60 -4.71 -2.08
CA GLU A 155 -18.32 -4.48 -0.82
C GLU A 155 -17.55 -5.03 0.39
N LEU A 156 -16.94 -6.22 0.28
CA LEU A 156 -16.10 -6.76 1.35
C LEU A 156 -14.86 -5.89 1.63
N GLU A 157 -14.25 -5.30 0.60
CA GLU A 157 -13.14 -4.36 0.76
C GLU A 157 -13.57 -3.06 1.48
N LYS A 158 -14.76 -2.54 1.15
CA LYS A 158 -15.37 -1.41 1.89
C LYS A 158 -15.62 -1.77 3.36
N ASP A 159 -16.13 -2.97 3.64
CA ASP A 159 -16.36 -3.43 5.00
C ASP A 159 -15.05 -3.59 5.79
N ILE A 160 -14.00 -4.13 5.16
CA ILE A 160 -12.67 -4.27 5.79
C ILE A 160 -12.09 -2.89 6.11
N THR A 161 -12.16 -1.95 5.17
CA THR A 161 -11.66 -0.58 5.38
C THR A 161 -12.46 0.16 6.45
N ALA A 162 -13.79 0.04 6.46
CA ALA A 162 -14.64 0.58 7.51
C ALA A 162 -14.33 -0.01 8.90
N LYS A 163 -14.15 -1.33 8.98
CA LYS A 163 -13.72 -2.02 10.22
C LYS A 163 -12.33 -1.59 10.69
N ALA A 164 -11.40 -1.35 9.76
CA ALA A 164 -10.06 -0.85 10.10
C ALA A 164 -10.11 0.58 10.63
N LEU A 165 -10.91 1.46 10.01
CA LEU A 165 -11.08 2.84 10.46
C LEU A 165 -11.77 2.93 11.83
N THR A 166 -12.80 2.12 12.07
CA THR A 166 -13.47 2.07 13.38
C THR A 166 -12.55 1.54 14.48
N ARG A 167 -11.76 0.49 14.20
CA ARG A 167 -10.73 0.01 15.15
C ARG A 167 -9.70 1.10 15.46
N LYS A 168 -9.25 1.83 14.44
CA LYS A 168 -8.30 2.94 14.62
C LYS A 168 -8.90 4.07 15.45
N ALA A 169 -10.14 4.47 15.16
CA ALA A 169 -10.85 5.50 15.92
C ALA A 169 -11.03 5.10 17.39
N ASN A 170 -11.38 3.84 17.67
CA ASN A 170 -11.48 3.34 19.04
C ASN A 170 -10.12 3.35 19.76
N ALA A 171 -9.05 2.90 19.10
CA ALA A 171 -7.72 2.92 19.70
C ALA A 171 -7.19 4.35 19.99
N ASP A 172 -7.52 5.32 19.12
CA ASP A 172 -7.19 6.72 19.36
C ASP A 172 -8.07 7.33 20.47
N ALA A 173 -9.33 6.91 20.60
CA ALA A 173 -10.20 7.28 21.74
C ALA A 173 -9.66 6.72 23.06
N ASP A 174 -9.28 5.44 23.11
CA ASP A 174 -8.69 4.81 24.30
C ASP A 174 -7.40 5.55 24.73
N ARG A 175 -6.53 5.90 23.76
CA ARG A 175 -5.32 6.68 24.04
C ARG A 175 -5.64 8.07 24.61
N ALA A 176 -6.65 8.74 24.08
CA ALA A 176 -7.07 10.04 24.59
C ALA A 176 -7.64 9.94 26.01
N GLU A 177 -8.37 8.87 26.33
CA GLU A 177 -8.85 8.61 27.70
C GLU A 177 -7.68 8.39 28.68
N GLU A 178 -6.66 7.63 28.30
CA GLU A 178 -5.45 7.44 29.10
C GLU A 178 -4.68 8.75 29.35
N GLU A 179 -4.54 9.59 28.31
CA GLU A 179 -3.91 10.91 28.44
C GLU A 179 -4.70 11.83 29.39
N VAL A 180 -6.03 11.81 29.31
CA VAL A 180 -6.90 12.56 30.23
C VAL A 180 -6.72 12.10 31.68
N GLU A 181 -6.65 10.79 31.94
CA GLU A 181 -6.40 10.26 33.28
C GLU A 181 -5.01 10.63 33.81
N LEU A 182 -4.00 10.64 32.95
CA LEU A 182 -2.65 11.08 33.31
C LEU A 182 -2.62 12.58 33.67
N VAL A 183 -3.30 13.42 32.90
CA VAL A 183 -3.45 14.86 33.18
C VAL A 183 -4.21 15.09 34.49
N LYS A 184 -5.29 14.34 34.76
CA LYS A 184 -5.99 14.39 36.05
C LYS A 184 -5.07 14.06 37.22
N CYS A 185 -4.20 13.06 37.08
CA CYS A 185 -3.22 12.71 38.11
C CYS A 185 -2.17 13.80 38.31
N GLN A 186 -1.68 14.42 37.22
CA GLN A 186 -0.75 15.55 37.30
C GLN A 186 -1.39 16.77 37.97
N HIS A 187 -2.64 17.08 37.62
CA HIS A 187 -3.39 18.18 38.23
C HIS A 187 -3.50 18.01 39.75
N LYS A 188 -3.86 16.81 40.23
CA LYS A 188 -3.90 16.50 41.67
C LYS A 188 -2.53 16.66 42.36
N LYS A 189 -1.41 16.39 41.67
CA LYS A 189 -0.07 16.62 42.22
C LYS A 189 0.22 18.12 42.33
N VAL A 190 -0.07 18.88 41.28
CA VAL A 190 0.10 20.34 41.26
C VAL A 190 -0.76 21.02 42.33
N GLU A 191 -2.01 20.57 42.54
CA GLU A 191 -2.85 21.10 43.62
C GLU A 191 -2.23 20.87 45.01
N LYS A 192 -1.66 19.69 45.26
CA LYS A 192 -0.95 19.40 46.53
C LYS A 192 0.29 20.28 46.70
N GLU A 193 1.07 20.49 45.65
CA GLU A 193 2.24 21.37 45.67
C GLU A 193 1.83 22.82 45.90
N LYS A 194 0.73 23.28 45.29
CA LYS A 194 0.17 24.61 45.52
C LYS A 194 -0.21 24.80 46.99
N VAL A 195 -0.94 23.86 47.58
CA VAL A 195 -1.31 23.92 49.02
C VAL A 195 -0.06 23.94 49.91
N LYS A 196 0.97 23.16 49.56
CA LYS A 196 2.25 23.16 50.30
C LYS A 196 2.96 24.51 50.21
N LEU A 197 3.05 25.09 49.01
CA LEU A 197 3.65 26.41 48.81
C LEU A 197 2.86 27.51 49.53
N ASP A 198 1.52 27.47 49.50
CA ASP A 198 0.68 28.41 50.25
C ASP A 198 0.97 28.34 51.76
N TRP A 199 1.21 27.14 52.29
CA TRP A 199 1.61 26.96 53.69
C TRP A 199 3.02 27.50 53.97
N GLU A 200 4.01 27.22 53.11
CA GLU A 200 5.37 27.78 53.21
C GLU A 200 5.35 29.32 53.18
N ILE A 201 4.53 29.93 52.32
CA ILE A 201 4.33 31.39 52.27
C ILE A 201 3.80 31.93 53.60
N GLN A 202 2.80 31.27 54.21
CA GLN A 202 2.27 31.68 55.50
C GLN A 202 3.31 31.60 56.62
N VAL A 203 4.13 30.54 56.63
CA VAL A 203 5.22 30.38 57.61
C VAL A 203 6.24 31.51 57.47
N VAL A 204 6.70 31.80 56.24
CA VAL A 204 7.65 32.89 55.98
C VAL A 204 7.06 34.25 56.36
N GLN A 205 5.78 34.49 56.10
CA GLN A 205 5.10 35.72 56.55
C GLN A 205 5.07 35.85 58.08
N ALA A 206 4.82 34.74 58.79
CA ALA A 206 4.84 34.73 60.26
C ALA A 206 6.26 34.96 60.82
N GLU A 207 7.29 34.36 60.22
CA GLU A 207 8.69 34.60 60.59
C GLU A 207 9.10 36.05 60.33
N LYS A 208 8.72 36.63 59.19
CA LYS A 208 8.95 38.05 58.89
C LYS A 208 8.34 38.94 59.97
N ALA A 209 7.09 38.69 60.37
CA ALA A 209 6.43 39.46 61.42
C ALA A 209 7.14 39.31 62.79
N ARG A 210 7.66 38.12 63.11
CA ARG A 210 8.50 37.92 64.31
C ARG A 210 9.78 38.74 64.25
N PHE A 211 10.52 38.68 63.14
CA PHE A 211 11.74 39.46 62.95
C PHE A 211 11.49 40.97 63.04
N GLU A 212 10.40 41.47 62.44
CA GLU A 212 10.02 42.88 62.55
C GLU A 212 9.71 43.27 64.00
N SER A 213 9.05 42.39 64.77
CA SER A 213 8.78 42.63 66.19
C SER A 213 10.05 42.59 67.06
N GLU A 214 10.99 41.69 66.77
CA GLU A 214 12.29 41.62 67.46
C GLU A 214 13.14 42.83 67.14
N LYS A 215 13.18 43.26 65.88
CA LYS A 215 13.83 44.49 65.46
C LYS A 215 13.27 45.71 66.20
N ALA A 216 11.95 45.81 66.32
CA ALA A 216 11.31 46.90 67.07
C ALA A 216 11.69 46.88 68.57
N LYS A 217 11.80 45.70 69.19
CA LYS A 217 12.29 45.57 70.57
C LYS A 217 13.74 46.01 70.70
N PHE A 218 14.60 45.58 69.79
CA PHE A 218 16.02 45.96 69.78
C PHE A 218 16.19 47.47 69.57
N ASP A 219 15.44 48.08 68.65
CA ASP A 219 15.45 49.53 68.46
C ASP A 219 14.96 50.27 69.72
N ALA A 220 13.95 49.76 70.42
CA ALA A 220 13.50 50.31 71.70
C ALA A 220 14.54 50.19 72.82
N GLU A 221 15.26 49.06 72.91
CA GLU A 221 16.39 48.89 73.83
C GLU A 221 17.55 49.83 73.50
N ARG A 222 17.86 50.02 72.21
CA ARG A 222 18.87 50.99 71.78
C ARG A 222 18.53 52.41 72.21
N VAL A 223 17.27 52.84 72.04
CA VAL A 223 16.81 54.17 72.50
C VAL A 223 16.90 54.30 74.02
N LYS A 224 16.54 53.26 74.78
CA LYS A 224 16.70 53.26 76.25
C LYS A 224 18.17 53.41 76.65
N PHE A 225 19.06 52.66 76.02
CA PHE A 225 20.49 52.74 76.27
C PHE A 225 21.06 54.13 75.92
N GLU A 226 20.66 54.71 74.79
CA GLU A 226 21.04 56.08 74.42
C GLU A 226 20.54 57.11 75.45
N ALA A 227 19.32 56.94 75.96
CA ALA A 227 18.76 57.79 77.00
C ALA A 227 19.50 57.64 78.35
N GLU A 228 19.85 56.42 78.75
CA GLU A 228 20.69 56.16 79.94
C GLU A 228 22.09 56.77 79.78
N LYS A 229 22.72 56.58 78.62
CA LYS A 229 24.01 57.19 78.31
C LYS A 229 23.94 58.72 78.38
N ALA A 230 22.86 59.33 77.89
CA ALA A 230 22.63 60.77 78.00
C ALA A 230 22.45 61.21 79.48
N LYS A 231 21.71 60.45 80.29
CA LYS A 231 21.59 60.70 81.74
C LYS A 231 22.94 60.64 82.44
N PHE A 232 23.72 59.59 82.21
CA PHE A 232 25.08 59.48 82.76
C PHE A 232 25.98 60.62 82.31
N ALA A 233 25.87 61.09 81.06
CA ALA A 233 26.61 62.25 80.59
C ALA A 233 26.20 63.53 81.34
N VAL A 234 24.90 63.74 81.58
CA VAL A 234 24.38 64.87 82.38
C VAL A 234 24.85 64.77 83.83
N GLU A 235 24.74 63.60 84.46
CA GLU A 235 25.21 63.37 85.83
C GLU A 235 26.73 63.59 85.96
N ALA A 236 27.53 63.11 85.00
CA ALA A 236 28.97 63.36 84.96
C ALA A 236 29.29 64.86 84.76
N GLN A 237 28.52 65.57 83.93
CA GLN A 237 28.62 67.02 83.78
C GLN A 237 28.25 67.76 85.08
N LEU A 238 27.23 67.28 85.79
CA LEU A 238 26.79 67.87 87.05
C LEU A 238 27.81 67.60 88.17
N ALA A 239 28.39 66.40 88.22
CA ALA A 239 29.48 66.04 89.13
C ALA A 239 30.76 66.85 88.83
N THR A 240 31.12 67.04 87.56
CA THR A 240 32.25 67.91 87.17
C THR A 240 31.96 69.39 87.47
N ALA A 241 30.73 69.86 87.28
CA ALA A 241 30.32 71.21 87.69
C ALA A 241 30.35 71.39 89.21
N GLN A 242 29.94 70.39 89.99
CA GLN A 242 30.05 70.38 91.46
C GLN A 242 31.50 70.32 91.93
N ALA A 243 32.35 69.51 91.28
CA ALA A 243 33.79 69.47 91.55
C ALA A 243 34.45 70.81 91.18
N ALA A 244 34.05 71.43 90.07
CA ALA A 244 34.51 72.77 89.67
C ALA A 244 33.99 73.86 90.63
N ALA A 245 32.76 73.76 91.13
CA ALA A 245 32.21 74.67 92.13
C ALA A 245 32.86 74.48 93.51
N ALA A 246 33.20 73.25 93.90
CA ALA A 246 33.98 72.95 95.10
C ALA A 246 35.44 73.41 94.96
N ALA A 247 36.04 73.28 93.77
CA ALA A 247 37.35 73.84 93.46
C ALA A 247 37.31 75.37 93.43
N ALA A 248 36.24 75.98 92.92
CA ALA A 248 36.01 77.42 92.97
C ALA A 248 35.79 77.91 94.40
N ALA A 249 35.02 77.19 95.23
CA ALA A 249 34.84 77.50 96.66
C ALA A 249 36.14 77.33 97.46
N ASN A 250 36.97 76.33 97.12
CA ASN A 250 38.33 76.21 97.65
C ASN A 250 39.28 77.30 97.12
N ALA A 251 39.05 77.83 95.92
CA ALA A 251 39.73 79.02 95.42
C ALA A 251 39.23 80.31 96.10
N THR A 252 37.96 80.40 96.53
CA THR A 252 37.44 81.52 97.33
C THR A 252 37.86 81.45 98.80
N ALA A 253 38.27 80.28 99.31
CA ALA A 253 38.92 80.13 100.61
C ALA A 253 40.44 80.44 100.57
N ASN A 254 41.01 80.65 99.38
CA ASN A 254 42.43 80.88 99.20
C ASN A 254 42.66 81.96 98.12
N ALA A 255 42.38 83.22 98.46
CA ALA A 255 42.84 84.38 97.68
C ALA A 255 42.93 85.67 98.50
N THR A 256 43.96 85.78 99.35
CA THR A 256 44.68 87.06 99.48
C THR A 256 45.84 87.06 98.48
N ALA A 257 45.88 88.13 97.71
CA ALA A 257 46.62 88.34 96.48
C ALA A 257 48.16 88.37 96.61
N ALA A 258 48.83 87.80 95.60
CA ALA A 258 49.88 88.49 94.82
C ALA A 258 50.10 87.77 93.47
N ALA A 259 50.22 88.57 92.40
CA ALA A 259 50.37 88.21 90.97
C ALA A 259 51.81 88.55 90.47
N PRO A 260 52.09 88.60 89.15
CA PRO A 260 52.39 87.57 88.12
C PRO A 260 53.87 87.72 87.59
N PRO A 261 54.42 87.12 86.49
CA PRO A 261 53.98 87.09 85.04
C PRO A 261 54.12 85.70 84.34
N ALA A 262 53.29 85.31 83.36
CA ALA A 262 53.31 85.54 81.88
C ALA A 262 54.34 84.71 81.05
N PRO A 263 53.99 84.22 79.83
CA PRO A 263 54.26 82.86 79.29
C PRO A 263 55.04 82.88 77.94
N PRO A 264 54.80 81.95 76.97
CA PRO A 264 55.42 80.63 76.69
C PRO A 264 56.24 80.68 75.33
N PRO A 265 56.65 79.61 74.61
CA PRO A 265 55.74 78.68 73.90
C PRO A 265 56.25 77.25 73.52
N ALA A 266 55.29 76.41 73.11
CA ALA A 266 55.34 75.49 71.95
C ALA A 266 56.36 74.34 71.86
N GLU A 267 55.92 73.11 72.17
CA GLU A 267 56.47 71.87 71.59
C GLU A 267 55.39 70.77 71.46
N LYS A 268 54.46 70.89 70.50
CA LYS A 268 53.66 69.75 69.99
C LYS A 268 53.29 69.89 68.49
N LYS A 269 54.06 70.67 67.73
CA LYS A 269 53.87 70.82 66.27
C LYS A 269 54.91 70.07 65.41
N ASP A 270 55.94 69.49 66.01
CA ASP A 270 57.07 68.90 65.27
C ASP A 270 56.91 67.43 64.85
N LEU A 271 55.82 66.76 65.23
CA LEU A 271 55.53 65.39 64.76
C LEU A 271 54.70 65.36 63.47
N ILE A 272 53.82 66.35 63.24
CA ILE A 272 53.00 66.45 62.02
C ILE A 272 53.84 66.98 60.84
N ALA A 273 54.85 67.83 61.11
CA ALA A 273 55.78 68.32 60.09
C ALA A 273 56.76 67.24 59.57
N LYS A 274 56.95 66.13 60.30
CA LYS A 274 57.72 64.96 59.84
C LYS A 274 56.87 63.94 59.07
N LEU A 275 55.55 64.09 59.05
CA LEU A 275 54.61 63.23 58.31
C LEU A 275 54.30 63.73 56.88
N THR A 276 54.64 64.98 56.56
CA THR A 276 54.41 65.59 55.24
C THR A 276 55.53 65.31 54.21
N GLN A 277 56.57 64.55 54.59
CA GLN A 277 57.71 64.18 53.73
C GLN A 277 57.70 62.70 53.29
N MET A 278 56.61 61.96 53.51
CA MET A 278 56.46 60.57 53.08
C MET A 278 55.50 60.50 51.88
N GLU A 279 55.90 59.80 50.82
CA GLU A 279 55.01 59.49 49.70
C GLU A 279 53.75 58.76 50.22
N PRO A 280 52.56 59.02 49.64
CA PRO A 280 51.33 58.36 50.05
C PRO A 280 51.47 56.83 49.93
N CYS A 281 50.75 56.08 50.78
CA CYS A 281 50.65 54.63 50.65
C CYS A 281 50.29 54.26 49.20
N SER A 282 50.61 53.05 48.73
CA SER A 282 50.42 52.60 47.34
C SER A 282 48.98 52.75 46.77
N GLY A 283 48.00 53.12 47.59
CA GLY A 283 46.64 53.51 47.21
C GLY A 283 46.26 55.00 47.32
N GLY A 284 47.18 55.93 47.66
CA GLY A 284 46.93 57.39 47.66
C GLY A 284 46.35 58.01 48.94
N TYR A 285 46.20 57.26 50.04
CA TYR A 285 45.56 57.74 51.28
C TYR A 285 46.55 58.26 52.34
N PRO A 286 46.15 59.23 53.20
CA PRO A 286 46.99 59.77 54.27
C PRO A 286 47.12 58.82 55.47
N TRP A 287 48.25 58.90 56.19
CA TRP A 287 48.49 58.14 57.41
C TRP A 287 47.77 58.76 58.61
N ILE A 288 47.06 57.94 59.41
CA ILE A 288 46.40 58.38 60.64
C ILE A 288 47.06 57.68 61.84
N ASP A 289 47.47 58.49 62.82
CA ASP A 289 48.01 58.00 64.10
C ASP A 289 46.86 57.71 65.08
N LYS A 290 46.78 56.46 65.57
CA LYS A 290 45.82 56.03 66.59
C LYS A 290 46.57 55.48 67.81
N PRO A 291 46.89 56.34 68.79
CA PRO A 291 47.67 55.92 69.95
C PRO A 291 47.02 54.82 70.80
N ASN A 292 45.68 54.66 70.71
CA ASN A 292 44.92 53.66 71.48
C ASN A 292 45.08 52.22 70.95
N GLU A 293 45.53 52.06 69.69
CA GLU A 293 45.75 50.74 69.06
C GLU A 293 47.26 50.39 68.98
N GLY A 294 48.13 51.28 69.46
CA GLY A 294 49.58 51.08 69.52
C GLY A 294 50.31 51.19 68.17
N GLY A 295 49.75 51.91 67.18
CA GLY A 295 50.38 52.03 65.86
C GLY A 295 49.67 52.94 64.84
N PHE A 296 50.24 52.98 63.62
CA PHE A 296 49.78 53.78 62.49
C PHE A 296 48.89 52.95 61.56
N ARG A 297 47.82 53.55 61.02
CA ARG A 297 46.92 52.90 60.06
C ARG A 297 46.78 53.71 58.78
N CYS A 298 46.79 53.02 57.65
CA CYS A 298 46.33 53.54 56.36
C CYS A 298 44.85 53.17 56.19
N GLU A 299 43.98 54.13 55.88
CA GLU A 299 42.56 53.83 55.61
C GLU A 299 42.46 52.89 54.39
N GLY A 300 41.90 51.69 54.60
CA GLY A 300 41.78 50.65 53.59
C GLY A 300 42.77 49.47 53.70
N GLY A 301 43.68 49.45 54.68
CA GLY A 301 44.71 48.39 54.81
C GLY A 301 44.99 47.89 56.23
N SER A 302 45.92 46.92 56.31
CA SER A 302 46.39 46.21 57.51
C SER A 302 47.04 47.14 58.56
N HIS A 303 46.90 46.78 59.84
CA HIS A 303 47.47 47.52 60.99
C HIS A 303 48.92 47.10 61.26
N PHE A 304 49.82 48.06 61.52
CA PHE A 304 51.22 47.80 61.88
C PHE A 304 51.53 48.28 63.28
N LYS A 305 52.26 47.47 64.06
CA LYS A 305 52.53 47.76 65.48
C LYS A 305 53.78 48.61 65.70
N THR A 306 54.64 48.79 64.69
CA THR A 306 55.83 49.65 64.82
C THR A 306 56.15 50.42 63.53
N TYR A 307 56.81 51.59 63.68
CA TYR A 307 57.21 52.45 62.56
C TYR A 307 58.20 51.75 61.59
N ALA A 308 59.00 50.81 62.11
CA ALA A 308 59.96 50.04 61.33
C ALA A 308 59.27 49.03 60.39
N GLU A 309 58.18 48.39 60.83
CA GLU A 309 57.39 47.46 60.00
C GLU A 309 56.69 48.17 58.84
N ALA A 310 56.12 49.36 59.08
CA ALA A 310 55.48 50.15 58.04
C ALA A 310 56.48 50.57 56.94
N ARG A 311 57.72 50.95 57.33
CA ARG A 311 58.80 51.27 56.37
C ARG A 311 59.24 50.07 55.54
N ALA A 312 59.32 48.88 56.15
CA ALA A 312 59.71 47.66 55.43
C ALA A 312 58.69 47.27 54.35
N MET A 313 57.38 47.44 54.63
CA MET A 313 56.32 47.18 53.64
C MET A 313 56.32 48.20 52.49
N ALA A 314 56.46 49.50 52.77
CA ALA A 314 56.52 50.53 51.74
C ALA A 314 57.75 50.35 50.81
N ALA A 315 58.90 49.95 51.36
CA ALA A 315 60.10 49.64 50.58
C ALA A 315 60.00 48.34 49.78
N SER A 316 59.11 47.41 50.16
CA SER A 316 59.00 46.08 49.53
C SER A 316 58.23 46.06 48.20
N GLY A 317 57.58 47.17 47.80
CA GLY A 317 57.10 47.40 46.43
C GLY A 317 56.25 46.28 45.81
N LYS A 318 55.55 45.46 46.60
CA LYS A 318 54.66 44.43 46.08
C LYS A 318 53.31 45.04 45.74
N LYS A 319 53.03 45.11 44.43
CA LYS A 319 51.69 45.29 43.86
C LYS A 319 50.80 44.11 44.22
#